data_AF-Q1R895-F1
#
_entry.id   AF-Q1R895-F1
#
_cell.length_a   1.000
_cell.length_b   1.000
_cell.length_c   1.000
_cell.angle_alpha   90.00
_cell.angle_beta   90.00
_cell.angle_gamma   90.00
#
_symmetry.space_group_name_H-M   'P 1'
#
loop_
_entity.id
_entity.type
_entity.pdbx_description
1 polymer ?
#
loop_
_entity_poly.entity_id
_entity_poly.type
_entity_poly.pdbx_seq_one_letter_code
_entity_poly.pdbx_strand_id
1 'polypeptide(L)'
;MHRIDTKTAQKDKFGAGKNGFTRGNPQTGTPATDLDDDYFDMLQEELCSVVEASGASLEKARHDQLLTALRALLLSRKNPFSDIKSDGTVKTALENLGLGEGSALPVGVPVPWPSATPPTGWLKCNGAAFSAEEYPELAKAYPTNKLPDLRGEFIRGWDDGRGVDSRRAVLSTQEPTVGTFYVELAIISGTLSGSGAKFTDSVGIGSTSSNITVSNGNDQSVSGTVAVNPVDTRPRNIAFNYIVRAA
;
A
#
# COMPACT_ATOMS: atom_id res chain seq x y z
N MET A 1 -27.50 36.85 -6.45
CA MET A 1 -27.87 38.08 -5.73
C MET A 1 -27.54 39.33 -6.57
N HIS A 2 -28.51 40.21 -6.84
CA HIS A 2 -28.32 41.51 -7.49
C HIS A 2 -28.10 42.63 -6.47
N ARG A 3 -27.64 43.78 -6.95
CA ARG A 3 -27.50 44.99 -6.13
C ARG A 3 -28.81 45.76 -6.15
N ILE A 4 -29.05 46.55 -5.10
CA ILE A 4 -30.20 47.45 -5.07
C ILE A 4 -30.12 48.48 -6.20
N ASP A 5 -31.18 48.57 -6.98
CA ASP A 5 -31.28 49.36 -8.21
C ASP A 5 -32.56 50.19 -8.28
N THR A 6 -33.28 50.31 -7.14
CA THR A 6 -34.38 51.25 -6.99
C THR A 6 -33.92 52.70 -7.23
N LYS A 7 -34.85 53.58 -7.62
CA LYS A 7 -34.56 54.99 -7.93
C LYS A 7 -33.89 55.76 -6.78
N THR A 8 -34.13 55.31 -5.56
CA THR A 8 -33.58 55.88 -4.32
C THR A 8 -32.28 55.22 -3.84
N ALA A 9 -31.75 54.25 -4.59
CA ALA A 9 -30.47 53.65 -4.30
C ALA A 9 -29.35 54.70 -4.38
N GLN A 10 -28.40 54.64 -3.46
CA GLN A 10 -27.21 55.47 -3.53
C GLN A 10 -26.33 54.99 -4.69
N LYS A 11 -26.29 55.78 -5.75
CA LYS A 11 -25.47 55.48 -6.93
C LYS A 11 -23.99 55.38 -6.57
N ASP A 12 -23.33 54.37 -7.11
CA ASP A 12 -21.87 54.17 -7.03
C ASP A 12 -21.28 54.15 -5.61
N LYS A 13 -22.07 53.81 -4.58
CA LYS A 13 -21.63 53.77 -3.17
C LYS A 13 -20.36 52.92 -2.96
N PHE A 14 -20.21 51.84 -3.73
CA PHE A 14 -19.07 50.93 -3.66
C PHE A 14 -18.20 50.92 -4.93
N GLY A 15 -18.26 52.00 -5.72
CA GLY A 15 -17.58 52.13 -7.02
C GLY A 15 -18.54 52.16 -8.21
N ALA A 16 -18.03 52.40 -9.42
CA ALA A 16 -18.84 52.55 -10.62
C ALA A 16 -19.76 51.33 -10.88
N GLY A 17 -21.05 51.59 -11.05
CA GLY A 17 -22.12 50.60 -11.23
C GLY A 17 -22.52 49.87 -9.95
N LYS A 18 -21.94 50.21 -8.79
CA LYS A 18 -22.12 49.48 -7.52
C LYS A 18 -22.95 50.28 -6.53
N ASN A 19 -24.23 50.38 -6.84
CA ASN A 19 -25.22 51.03 -5.99
C ASN A 19 -25.31 50.39 -4.59
N GLY A 20 -25.79 51.14 -3.60
CA GLY A 20 -25.99 50.66 -2.23
C GLY A 20 -27.04 51.43 -1.44
N PHE A 21 -27.29 50.99 -0.21
CA PHE A 21 -28.30 51.60 0.66
C PHE A 21 -27.89 52.96 1.21
N THR A 22 -28.83 53.89 1.31
CA THR A 22 -28.71 55.14 2.05
C THR A 22 -29.88 55.28 3.03
N ARG A 23 -29.63 55.90 4.18
CA ARG A 23 -30.67 56.26 5.16
C ARG A 23 -31.45 57.51 4.76
N GLY A 24 -31.13 58.09 3.61
CA GLY A 24 -31.62 59.40 3.20
C GLY A 24 -31.06 60.52 4.05
N ASN A 25 -31.50 61.73 3.77
CA ASN A 25 -31.25 62.91 4.57
C ASN A 25 -32.45 63.86 4.45
N PRO A 26 -33.31 63.94 5.49
CA PRO A 26 -34.48 64.81 5.49
C PRO A 26 -34.13 66.30 5.33
N GLN A 27 -32.94 66.73 5.78
CA GLN A 27 -32.52 68.13 5.69
C GLN A 27 -32.17 68.54 4.26
N THR A 28 -31.74 67.57 3.43
CA THR A 28 -31.39 67.81 2.02
C THR A 28 -32.42 67.24 1.06
N GLY A 29 -33.56 66.74 1.56
CA GLY A 29 -34.63 66.13 0.76
C GLY A 29 -34.22 64.82 0.07
N THR A 30 -33.14 64.16 0.51
CA THR A 30 -32.70 62.89 -0.07
C THR A 30 -33.51 61.74 0.55
N PRO A 31 -34.29 60.97 -0.22
CA PRO A 31 -35.03 59.85 0.32
C PRO A 31 -34.09 58.72 0.78
N ALA A 32 -34.55 57.91 1.73
CA ALA A 32 -33.90 56.64 2.05
C ALA A 32 -34.08 55.65 0.90
N THR A 33 -33.25 54.60 0.88
CA THR A 33 -33.38 53.56 -0.15
C THR A 33 -34.64 52.74 0.07
N ASP A 34 -35.54 52.80 -0.91
CA ASP A 34 -36.70 51.93 -1.08
C ASP A 34 -36.24 50.49 -1.35
N LEU A 35 -36.94 49.56 -0.72
CA LEU A 35 -36.82 48.12 -0.93
C LEU A 35 -38.10 47.66 -1.64
N ASP A 36 -37.96 47.11 -2.84
CA ASP A 36 -39.05 46.58 -3.63
C ASP A 36 -39.23 45.07 -3.44
N ASP A 37 -40.32 44.56 -3.98
CA ASP A 37 -40.65 43.13 -4.04
C ASP A 37 -39.53 42.35 -4.73
N ASP A 38 -39.02 42.82 -5.87
CA ASP A 38 -37.92 42.18 -6.60
C ASP A 38 -36.70 41.90 -5.69
N TYR A 39 -36.29 42.88 -4.86
CA TYR A 39 -35.18 42.70 -3.93
C TYR A 39 -35.48 41.66 -2.83
N PHE A 40 -36.69 41.66 -2.27
CA PHE A 40 -37.08 40.72 -1.22
C PHE A 40 -37.28 39.30 -1.75
N ASP A 41 -37.90 39.15 -2.91
CA ASP A 41 -38.11 37.88 -3.59
C ASP A 41 -36.76 37.25 -3.95
N MET A 42 -35.81 38.04 -4.46
CA MET A 42 -34.45 37.55 -4.70
C MET A 42 -33.77 37.06 -3.42
N LEU A 43 -33.85 37.80 -2.30
CA LEU A 43 -33.26 37.35 -1.04
C LEU A 43 -33.93 36.07 -0.52
N GLN A 44 -35.25 35.97 -0.66
CA GLN A 44 -36.01 34.77 -0.28
C GLN A 44 -35.55 33.57 -1.11
N GLU A 45 -35.57 33.68 -2.44
CA GLU A 45 -35.23 32.57 -3.33
C GLU A 45 -33.78 32.12 -3.16
N GLU A 46 -32.83 33.03 -2.93
CA GLU A 46 -31.43 32.67 -2.63
C GLU A 46 -31.31 31.83 -1.34
N LEU A 47 -32.02 32.21 -0.28
CA LEU A 47 -32.01 31.47 0.99
C LEU A 47 -32.78 30.15 0.89
N CYS A 48 -33.92 30.16 0.20
CA CYS A 48 -34.75 28.99 -0.07
C CYS A 48 -33.98 27.95 -0.89
N SER A 49 -33.28 28.39 -1.93
CA SER A 49 -32.45 27.54 -2.79
C SER A 49 -31.39 26.77 -1.98
N VAL A 50 -30.79 27.38 -0.94
CA VAL A 50 -29.83 26.67 -0.07
C VAL A 50 -30.51 25.54 0.71
N VAL A 51 -31.73 25.77 1.21
CA VAL A 51 -32.49 24.75 1.96
C VAL A 51 -32.93 23.60 1.07
N GLU A 52 -33.44 23.91 -0.11
CA GLU A 52 -33.87 22.90 -1.08
C GLU A 52 -32.68 22.10 -1.63
N ALA A 53 -31.53 22.74 -1.85
CA ALA A 53 -30.30 22.07 -2.26
C ALA A 53 -29.82 21.03 -1.23
N SER A 54 -30.15 21.20 0.06
CA SER A 54 -29.87 20.17 1.07
C SER A 54 -30.88 19.01 1.08
N GLY A 55 -31.85 19.01 0.18
CA GLY A 55 -32.94 18.03 0.11
C GLY A 55 -34.06 18.24 1.14
N ALA A 56 -34.07 19.38 1.85
CA ALA A 56 -35.10 19.70 2.83
C ALA A 56 -36.24 20.51 2.19
N SER A 57 -37.48 20.28 2.65
CA SER A 57 -38.63 21.09 2.24
C SER A 57 -38.70 22.41 2.99
N LEU A 58 -39.21 23.45 2.33
CA LEU A 58 -39.45 24.76 2.94
C LEU A 58 -40.67 24.73 3.87
N GLU A 59 -40.49 25.17 5.11
CA GLU A 59 -41.50 25.14 6.16
C GLU A 59 -41.70 26.52 6.83
N LYS A 60 -42.85 27.16 6.59
CA LYS A 60 -43.13 28.52 7.08
C LYS A 60 -42.94 28.71 8.60
N ALA A 61 -43.26 27.70 9.41
CA ALA A 61 -43.20 27.77 10.88
C ALA A 61 -41.79 27.49 11.45
N ARG A 62 -40.83 27.09 10.61
CA ARG A 62 -39.53 26.61 11.04
C ARG A 62 -38.45 27.66 10.80
N HIS A 63 -37.76 28.06 11.87
CA HIS A 63 -36.81 29.18 11.86
C HIS A 63 -35.33 28.76 11.88
N ASP A 64 -35.03 27.47 11.66
CA ASP A 64 -33.66 26.91 11.66
C ASP A 64 -33.30 26.21 10.34
N GLN A 65 -34.08 26.42 9.29
CA GLN A 65 -33.96 25.72 8.01
C GLN A 65 -32.59 25.95 7.36
N LEU A 66 -32.15 27.20 7.28
CA LEU A 66 -30.84 27.55 6.71
C LEU A 66 -29.69 26.91 7.50
N LEU A 67 -29.76 26.95 8.84
CA LEU A 67 -28.74 26.31 9.68
C LEU A 67 -28.72 24.79 9.49
N THR A 68 -29.89 24.17 9.36
CA THR A 68 -30.03 22.74 9.09
C THR A 68 -29.43 22.40 7.72
N ALA A 69 -29.73 23.19 6.70
CA ALA A 69 -29.23 23.01 5.35
C ALA A 69 -27.71 23.12 5.27
N LEU A 70 -27.13 24.15 5.90
CA LEU A 70 -25.68 24.31 5.97
C LEU A 70 -24.99 23.13 6.67
N ARG A 71 -25.60 22.55 7.71
CA ARG A 71 -25.07 21.36 8.38
C ARG A 71 -25.14 20.10 7.53
N ALA A 72 -26.09 20.03 6.61
CA ALA A 72 -26.22 18.90 5.68
C ALA A 72 -25.32 19.06 4.45
N LEU A 73 -25.16 20.28 3.94
CA LEU A 73 -24.35 20.58 2.75
C LEU A 73 -22.85 20.63 3.03
N LEU A 74 -22.45 20.87 4.28
CA LEU A 74 -21.05 20.97 4.68
C LEU A 74 -20.64 19.73 5.47
N LEU A 75 -19.47 19.19 5.13
CA LEU A 75 -18.81 18.14 5.89
C LEU A 75 -18.73 18.49 7.37
N SER A 76 -19.33 17.65 8.21
CA SER A 76 -19.30 17.82 9.65
C SER A 76 -17.89 17.59 10.16
N ARG A 77 -17.37 18.52 10.96
CA ARG A 77 -16.11 18.33 11.69
C ARG A 77 -16.21 17.25 12.77
N LYS A 78 -17.42 16.79 13.11
CA LYS A 78 -17.65 15.72 14.09
C LYS A 78 -17.44 14.33 13.49
N ASN A 79 -17.86 14.10 12.25
CA ASN A 79 -17.80 12.79 11.58
C ASN A 79 -17.33 12.87 10.11
N PRO A 80 -16.25 13.59 9.78
CA PRO A 80 -15.93 13.96 8.39
C PRO A 80 -15.73 12.74 7.48
N PHE A 81 -15.20 11.63 7.98
CA PHE A 81 -15.02 10.41 7.18
C PHE A 81 -16.31 9.62 6.97
N SER A 82 -17.27 9.71 7.89
CA SER A 82 -18.58 9.12 7.70
C SER A 82 -19.35 9.86 6.60
N ASP A 83 -19.22 11.18 6.57
CA ASP A 83 -19.86 12.04 5.59
C ASP A 83 -19.26 11.82 4.18
N ILE A 84 -17.92 11.75 4.06
CA ILE A 84 -17.25 11.35 2.80
C ILE A 84 -17.77 10.00 2.29
N LYS A 85 -18.02 9.07 3.22
CA LYS A 85 -18.56 7.75 2.88
C LYS A 85 -20.01 7.84 2.40
N SER A 86 -20.87 8.62 3.05
CA SER A 86 -22.26 8.80 2.62
C SER A 86 -22.37 9.52 1.29
N ASP A 87 -21.46 10.45 1.02
CA ASP A 87 -21.44 11.24 -0.22
C ASP A 87 -20.94 10.43 -1.44
N GLY A 88 -20.45 9.20 -1.22
CA GLY A 88 -19.90 8.34 -2.28
C GLY A 88 -18.55 8.81 -2.82
N THR A 89 -17.85 9.72 -2.12
CA THR A 89 -16.60 10.35 -2.57
C THR A 89 -15.34 9.71 -2.00
N VAL A 90 -15.45 8.53 -1.38
CA VAL A 90 -14.34 7.80 -0.73
C VAL A 90 -13.13 7.67 -1.65
N LYS A 91 -13.34 7.29 -2.92
CA LYS A 91 -12.24 7.11 -3.88
C LYS A 91 -11.44 8.40 -4.07
N THR A 92 -12.11 9.51 -4.35
CA THR A 92 -11.48 10.83 -4.51
C THR A 92 -10.82 11.31 -3.23
N ALA A 93 -11.43 11.05 -2.07
CA ALA A 93 -10.81 11.37 -0.79
C ALA A 93 -9.51 10.60 -0.55
N LEU A 94 -9.48 9.30 -0.88
CA LEU A 94 -8.26 8.49 -0.82
C LEU A 94 -7.21 9.00 -1.81
N GLU A 95 -7.59 9.30 -3.06
CA GLU A 95 -6.68 9.88 -4.06
C GLU A 95 -6.05 11.20 -3.58
N ASN A 96 -6.84 12.13 -3.06
CA ASN A 96 -6.37 13.40 -2.53
C ASN A 96 -5.41 13.25 -1.33
N LEU A 97 -5.53 12.15 -0.59
CA LEU A 97 -4.64 11.80 0.52
C LEU A 97 -3.43 10.97 0.09
N GLY A 98 -3.30 10.63 -1.20
CA GLY A 98 -2.24 9.74 -1.71
C GLY A 98 -2.44 8.28 -1.31
N LEU A 99 -3.67 7.88 -0.97
CA LEU A 99 -4.07 6.53 -0.54
C LEU A 99 -4.94 5.80 -1.58
N GLY A 100 -5.01 6.33 -2.81
CA GLY A 100 -5.97 5.95 -3.86
C GLY A 100 -6.10 4.45 -4.11
N GLU A 101 -5.05 3.79 -4.62
CA GLU A 101 -5.06 2.35 -4.94
C GLU A 101 -4.84 1.43 -3.72
N GLY A 102 -5.01 1.99 -2.53
CA GLY A 102 -5.09 1.23 -1.28
C GLY A 102 -3.76 1.10 -0.56
N SER A 103 -3.78 1.55 0.70
CA SER A 103 -2.83 1.25 1.78
C SER A 103 -1.37 1.62 1.53
N ALA A 104 -0.62 1.85 2.60
CA ALA A 104 0.85 1.98 2.51
C ALA A 104 1.54 0.71 1.95
N LEU A 105 0.78 -0.39 1.79
CA LEU A 105 1.24 -1.67 1.26
C LEU A 105 0.51 -2.01 -0.05
N PRO A 106 1.24 -2.02 -1.19
CA PRO A 106 0.69 -2.45 -2.47
C PRO A 106 0.12 -3.88 -2.42
N VAL A 107 -0.91 -4.14 -3.23
CA VAL A 107 -1.46 -5.50 -3.41
C VAL A 107 -0.35 -6.42 -3.93
N GLY A 108 -0.28 -7.64 -3.40
CA GLY A 108 0.70 -8.65 -3.83
C GLY A 108 2.06 -8.60 -3.13
N VAL A 109 2.32 -7.65 -2.23
CA VAL A 109 3.58 -7.65 -1.44
C VAL A 109 3.52 -8.73 -0.35
N PRO A 110 4.43 -9.72 -0.32
CA PRO A 110 4.49 -10.69 0.76
C PRO A 110 4.97 -10.04 2.06
N VAL A 111 4.19 -10.18 3.13
CA VAL A 111 4.55 -9.69 4.46
C VAL A 111 4.62 -10.83 5.48
N PRO A 112 5.59 -10.83 6.41
CA PRO A 112 5.62 -11.76 7.53
C PRO A 112 4.41 -11.58 8.45
N TRP A 113 3.74 -12.69 8.78
CA TRP A 113 2.58 -12.74 9.66
C TRP A 113 2.77 -13.77 10.78
N PRO A 114 2.57 -13.39 12.05
CA PRO A 114 2.93 -14.23 13.19
C PRO A 114 1.96 -15.39 13.47
N SER A 115 0.78 -15.41 12.85
CA SER A 115 -0.25 -16.42 13.10
C SER A 115 -0.42 -17.40 11.94
N ALA A 116 -0.83 -18.63 12.26
CA ALA A 116 -1.20 -19.64 11.28
C ALA A 116 -2.38 -19.19 10.39
N THR A 117 -3.25 -18.31 10.87
CA THR A 117 -4.44 -17.85 10.13
C THR A 117 -4.26 -16.39 9.71
N PRO A 118 -4.34 -16.06 8.42
CA PRO A 118 -4.29 -14.68 7.95
C PRO A 118 -5.55 -13.91 8.39
N PRO A 119 -5.48 -12.58 8.51
CA PRO A 119 -6.68 -11.76 8.64
C PRO A 119 -7.59 -11.90 7.41
N THR A 120 -8.87 -11.55 7.56
CA THR A 120 -9.79 -11.46 6.43
C THR A 120 -9.25 -10.50 5.36
N GLY A 121 -9.34 -10.89 4.08
CA GLY A 121 -8.81 -10.12 2.95
C GLY A 121 -7.33 -10.35 2.66
N TRP A 122 -6.70 -11.35 3.29
CA TRP A 122 -5.31 -11.74 3.05
C TRP A 122 -5.20 -13.22 2.68
N LEU A 123 -4.27 -13.53 1.78
CA LEU A 123 -4.01 -14.89 1.29
C LEU A 123 -2.60 -15.34 1.68
N LYS A 124 -2.41 -16.63 1.94
CA LYS A 124 -1.07 -17.20 2.22
C LYS A 124 -0.29 -17.41 0.94
N CYS A 125 1.01 -17.13 0.97
CA CYS A 125 1.96 -17.53 -0.08
C CYS A 125 2.33 -19.01 0.08
N ASN A 126 1.38 -19.90 -0.21
CA ASN A 126 1.53 -21.35 -0.06
C ASN A 126 1.36 -22.10 -1.39
N GLY A 127 1.55 -21.42 -2.53
CA GLY A 127 1.32 -22.03 -3.84
C GLY A 127 -0.14 -22.11 -4.26
N ALA A 128 -1.10 -21.56 -3.52
CA ALA A 128 -2.51 -21.61 -3.90
C ALA A 128 -2.80 -20.76 -5.15
N ALA A 129 -3.74 -21.24 -5.98
CA ALA A 129 -4.35 -20.45 -7.03
C ALA A 129 -5.38 -19.47 -6.45
N PHE A 130 -5.68 -18.39 -7.18
CA PHE A 130 -6.71 -17.42 -6.83
C PHE A 130 -7.51 -16.99 -8.08
N SER A 131 -8.69 -16.41 -7.88
CA SER A 131 -9.53 -15.89 -8.98
C SER A 131 -9.09 -14.46 -9.34
N ALA A 132 -8.85 -14.23 -10.63
CA ALA A 132 -8.54 -12.89 -11.14
C ALA A 132 -9.78 -11.99 -11.16
N GLU A 133 -10.98 -12.58 -11.23
CA GLU A 133 -12.25 -11.89 -11.14
C GLU A 133 -12.49 -11.35 -9.72
N GLU A 134 -12.16 -12.16 -8.70
CA GLU A 134 -12.28 -11.78 -7.30
C GLU A 134 -11.14 -10.83 -6.87
N TYR A 135 -9.92 -11.05 -7.38
CA TYR A 135 -8.71 -10.30 -6.99
C TYR A 135 -7.94 -9.76 -8.21
N PRO A 136 -8.49 -8.78 -8.94
CA PRO A 136 -7.91 -8.27 -10.19
C PRO A 136 -6.56 -7.57 -9.99
N GLU A 137 -6.38 -6.82 -8.90
CA GLU A 137 -5.10 -6.16 -8.60
C GLU A 137 -4.02 -7.19 -8.23
N LEU A 138 -4.40 -8.28 -7.57
CA LEU A 138 -3.47 -9.38 -7.29
C LEU A 138 -3.06 -10.13 -8.56
N ALA A 139 -3.97 -10.27 -9.53
CA ALA A 139 -3.67 -10.85 -10.84
C ALA A 139 -2.67 -10.00 -11.64
N LYS A 140 -2.66 -8.67 -11.47
CA LYS A 140 -1.62 -7.81 -12.07
C LYS A 140 -0.24 -8.09 -11.44
N ALA A 141 -0.19 -8.30 -10.12
CA ALA A 141 1.05 -8.62 -9.41
C ALA A 141 1.54 -10.06 -9.67
N TYR A 142 0.62 -11.02 -9.80
CA TYR A 142 0.88 -12.43 -10.07
C TYR A 142 0.09 -12.93 -11.29
N PRO A 143 0.57 -12.70 -12.52
CA PRO A 143 -0.18 -12.98 -13.76
C PRO A 143 -0.51 -14.45 -14.01
N THR A 144 0.10 -15.37 -13.28
CA THR A 144 -0.19 -16.82 -13.33
C THR A 144 -1.41 -17.21 -12.49
N ASN A 145 -2.04 -16.24 -11.81
CA ASN A 145 -3.16 -16.45 -10.88
C ASN A 145 -2.83 -17.45 -9.77
N LYS A 146 -1.56 -17.53 -9.40
CA LYS A 146 -1.03 -18.42 -8.38
C LYS A 146 0.01 -17.70 -7.53
N LEU A 147 -0.13 -17.82 -6.22
CA LEU A 147 0.87 -17.27 -5.30
C LEU A 147 2.12 -18.13 -5.28
N PRO A 148 3.31 -17.56 -5.01
CA PRO A 148 4.50 -18.34 -4.75
C PRO A 148 4.30 -19.21 -3.50
N ASP A 149 4.97 -20.35 -3.45
CA ASP A 149 5.09 -21.12 -2.22
C ASP A 149 6.34 -20.66 -1.49
N LEU A 150 6.16 -19.82 -0.47
CA LEU A 150 7.27 -19.22 0.30
C LEU A 150 7.51 -19.94 1.63
N ARG A 151 6.91 -21.12 1.83
CA ARG A 151 7.09 -21.91 3.04
C ARG A 151 8.51 -22.49 3.06
N GLY A 152 9.34 -21.99 3.96
CA GLY A 152 10.74 -22.40 4.08
C GLY A 152 11.72 -21.65 3.17
N GLU A 153 11.22 -20.69 2.38
CA GLU A 153 12.02 -19.92 1.43
C GLU A 153 12.54 -18.61 2.03
N PHE A 154 13.70 -18.17 1.53
CA PHE A 154 14.22 -16.83 1.76
C PHE A 154 13.93 -15.94 0.55
N ILE A 155 13.36 -14.76 0.79
CA ILE A 155 13.19 -13.75 -0.25
C ILE A 155 14.51 -12.99 -0.39
N ARG A 156 14.97 -12.81 -1.65
CA ARG A 156 16.15 -12.01 -1.97
C ARG A 156 15.82 -10.96 -3.03
N GLY A 157 16.64 -9.91 -3.08
CA GLY A 157 16.59 -8.92 -4.16
C GLY A 157 16.92 -9.57 -5.52
N TRP A 158 16.15 -9.18 -6.54
CA TRP A 158 16.45 -9.51 -7.94
C TRP A 158 17.63 -8.67 -8.44
N ASP A 159 18.48 -9.25 -9.29
CA ASP A 159 19.69 -8.58 -9.80
C ASP A 159 19.37 -7.39 -10.70
N ASP A 160 18.27 -7.47 -11.47
CA ASP A 160 17.78 -6.42 -12.38
C ASP A 160 18.89 -5.75 -13.22
N GLY A 161 19.81 -6.57 -13.74
CA GLY A 161 20.90 -6.10 -14.61
C GLY A 161 22.14 -5.56 -13.89
N ARG A 162 22.22 -5.64 -12.55
CA ARG A 162 23.43 -5.23 -11.80
C ARG A 162 24.66 -6.08 -12.11
N GLY A 163 24.51 -7.33 -12.56
CA GLY A 163 25.63 -8.18 -12.95
C GLY A 163 26.09 -9.16 -11.86
N VAL A 164 25.46 -9.18 -10.68
CA VAL A 164 25.84 -10.05 -9.56
C VAL A 164 25.19 -11.43 -9.70
N ASP A 165 23.94 -11.47 -10.15
CA ASP A 165 23.17 -12.71 -10.33
C ASP A 165 22.27 -12.67 -11.57
N SER A 166 22.89 -12.46 -12.73
CA SER A 166 22.19 -12.12 -13.98
C SER A 166 21.47 -13.29 -14.65
N ARG A 167 21.59 -14.52 -14.13
CA ARG A 167 20.89 -15.71 -14.66
C ARG A 167 19.51 -15.93 -14.03
N ARG A 168 19.04 -14.99 -13.22
CA ARG A 168 17.81 -15.11 -12.42
C ARG A 168 16.69 -14.25 -12.99
N ALA A 169 15.49 -14.82 -13.00
CA ALA A 169 14.25 -14.08 -13.23
C ALA A 169 13.54 -13.80 -11.90
N VAL A 170 12.68 -12.77 -11.87
CA VAL A 170 11.77 -12.52 -10.74
C VAL A 170 10.93 -13.77 -10.47
N LEU A 171 10.73 -14.13 -9.20
CA LEU A 171 10.01 -15.33 -8.73
C LEU A 171 10.64 -16.69 -9.11
N SER A 172 11.84 -16.74 -9.68
CA SER A 172 12.55 -18.01 -9.86
C SER A 172 13.00 -18.60 -8.52
N THR A 173 13.05 -19.94 -8.40
CA THR A 173 13.54 -20.68 -7.22
C THR A 173 15.01 -21.04 -7.37
N GLN A 174 15.76 -21.14 -6.27
CA GLN A 174 17.16 -21.56 -6.28
C GLN A 174 17.38 -22.64 -5.23
N GLU A 175 18.03 -23.73 -5.62
CA GLU A 175 18.46 -24.74 -4.66
C GLU A 175 19.55 -24.21 -3.72
N PRO A 176 19.60 -24.67 -2.46
CA PRO A 176 20.65 -24.28 -1.54
C PRO A 176 22.02 -24.65 -2.12
N THR A 177 22.95 -23.72 -2.06
CA THR A 177 24.33 -23.93 -2.52
C THR A 177 25.30 -23.46 -1.43
N VAL A 178 26.26 -24.31 -1.10
CA VAL A 178 27.42 -23.94 -0.28
C VAL A 178 28.58 -23.71 -1.23
N GLY A 179 29.35 -22.64 -1.02
CA GLY A 179 30.52 -22.33 -1.85
C GLY A 179 31.58 -23.44 -1.80
N THR A 180 32.58 -23.33 -2.67
CA THR A 180 33.75 -24.22 -2.65
C THR A 180 34.68 -23.83 -1.50
N PHE A 181 35.19 -24.82 -0.77
CA PHE A 181 36.28 -24.63 0.18
C PHE A 181 37.48 -25.48 -0.26
N TYR A 182 38.68 -24.94 -0.07
CA TYR A 182 39.93 -25.64 -0.33
C TYR A 182 40.48 -26.16 0.99
N VAL A 183 40.84 -27.44 1.02
CA VAL A 183 41.55 -28.05 2.15
C VAL A 183 42.90 -28.52 1.65
N GLU A 184 43.96 -27.97 2.22
CA GLU A 184 45.31 -28.49 2.06
C GLU A 184 45.57 -29.48 3.20
N LEU A 185 45.85 -30.72 2.83
CA LEU A 185 46.03 -31.83 3.73
C LEU A 185 47.50 -32.24 3.74
N ALA A 186 48.14 -32.15 4.90
CA ALA A 186 49.47 -32.71 5.11
C ALA A 186 49.32 -34.17 5.53
N ILE A 187 49.80 -35.10 4.69
CA ILE A 187 49.71 -36.55 4.92
C ILE A 187 50.19 -36.90 6.34
N ILE A 188 49.26 -37.30 7.22
CA ILE A 188 49.53 -37.56 8.65
C ILE A 188 50.14 -38.94 8.88
N SER A 189 49.77 -39.94 8.07
CA SER A 189 50.33 -41.29 8.17
C SER A 189 50.17 -42.08 6.86
N GLY A 190 51.15 -42.94 6.58
CA GLY A 190 51.16 -43.81 5.40
C GLY A 190 51.57 -45.23 5.77
N THR A 191 50.85 -46.23 5.26
CA THR A 191 51.29 -47.64 5.33
C THR A 191 51.76 -48.08 3.95
N LEU A 192 53.02 -48.50 3.86
CA LEU A 192 53.59 -49.11 2.66
C LEU A 192 53.28 -50.61 2.67
N SER A 193 52.73 -51.10 1.57
CA SER A 193 52.53 -52.54 1.34
C SER A 193 53.15 -52.93 0.01
N GLY A 194 53.36 -54.23 -0.22
CA GLY A 194 53.89 -54.75 -1.50
C GLY A 194 53.01 -54.43 -2.72
N SER A 195 51.82 -53.87 -2.52
CA SER A 195 50.87 -53.45 -3.56
C SER A 195 50.65 -51.94 -3.64
N GLY A 196 51.42 -51.12 -2.89
CA GLY A 196 51.36 -49.65 -2.94
C GLY A 196 51.26 -48.97 -1.56
N ALA A 197 51.24 -47.64 -1.58
CA ALA A 197 51.10 -46.80 -0.40
C ALA A 197 49.63 -46.43 -0.15
N LYS A 198 49.15 -46.64 1.08
CA LYS A 198 47.84 -46.14 1.54
C LYS A 198 48.06 -44.95 2.46
N PHE A 199 47.38 -43.84 2.17
CA PHE A 199 47.35 -42.66 3.02
C PHE A 199 45.92 -42.51 3.56
N THR A 200 45.78 -42.22 4.84
CA THR A 200 44.46 -41.95 5.44
C THR A 200 44.51 -40.56 6.04
N ASP A 201 43.56 -39.73 5.64
CA ASP A 201 43.35 -38.40 6.21
C ASP A 201 41.88 -38.21 6.57
N SER A 202 41.58 -37.22 7.40
CA SER A 202 40.22 -36.91 7.81
C SER A 202 39.97 -35.41 7.71
N VAL A 203 38.88 -35.05 7.02
CA VAL A 203 38.42 -33.67 6.93
C VAL A 203 37.20 -33.55 7.83
N GLY A 204 37.33 -32.79 8.92
CA GLY A 204 36.22 -32.42 9.79
C GLY A 204 35.59 -31.11 9.33
N ILE A 205 34.25 -31.09 9.16
CA ILE A 205 33.48 -29.86 8.95
C ILE A 205 32.35 -29.85 10.00
N GLY A 206 32.44 -28.94 10.98
CA GLY A 206 31.52 -28.91 12.11
C GLY A 206 31.68 -30.12 13.05
N SER A 207 30.60 -30.56 13.70
CA SER A 207 30.59 -31.79 14.53
C SER A 207 30.51 -33.08 13.71
N THR A 208 30.65 -33.00 12.38
CA THR A 208 30.63 -34.14 11.47
C THR A 208 32.03 -34.33 10.90
N SER A 209 32.73 -35.36 11.35
CA SER A 209 33.98 -35.81 10.72
C SER A 209 33.64 -36.83 9.64
N SER A 210 33.89 -36.51 8.37
CA SER A 210 33.85 -37.50 7.30
C SER A 210 35.27 -37.98 7.01
N ASN A 211 35.51 -39.29 7.10
CA ASN A 211 36.80 -39.86 6.74
C ASN A 211 36.95 -39.84 5.22
N ILE A 212 37.89 -39.05 4.68
CA ILE A 212 38.23 -39.09 3.25
C ILE A 212 39.35 -40.11 3.07
N THR A 213 39.04 -41.27 2.50
CA THR A 213 40.05 -42.31 2.26
C THR A 213 40.82 -42.03 0.98
N VAL A 214 42.14 -41.81 1.08
CA VAL A 214 43.03 -41.57 -0.06
C VAL A 214 43.60 -42.91 -0.54
N SER A 215 43.03 -43.48 -1.61
CA SER A 215 43.59 -44.68 -2.26
C SER A 215 44.42 -44.27 -3.47
N ASN A 216 45.75 -44.27 -3.34
CA ASN A 216 46.64 -44.01 -4.47
C ASN A 216 46.94 -45.31 -5.22
N GLY A 217 46.06 -45.66 -6.15
CA GLY A 217 46.26 -46.74 -7.12
C GLY A 217 46.41 -46.14 -8.51
N ASN A 218 47.53 -45.48 -8.78
CA ASN A 218 47.97 -45.01 -10.10
C ASN A 218 47.12 -43.98 -10.86
N ASP A 219 46.03 -43.43 -10.32
CA ASP A 219 45.36 -42.27 -10.93
C ASP A 219 44.99 -41.18 -9.91
N GLN A 220 45.43 -39.97 -10.25
CA GLN A 220 45.44 -38.74 -9.46
C GLN A 220 44.04 -38.11 -9.38
N SER A 221 43.12 -38.66 -8.59
CA SER A 221 42.03 -37.88 -7.97
C SER A 221 41.33 -38.69 -6.89
N VAL A 222 41.44 -38.27 -5.64
CA VAL A 222 40.61 -38.78 -4.55
C VAL A 222 39.38 -37.91 -4.44
N SER A 223 38.22 -38.48 -4.73
CA SER A 223 36.92 -37.80 -4.59
C SER A 223 36.17 -38.43 -3.41
N GLY A 224 35.94 -37.65 -2.36
CA GLY A 224 35.06 -38.01 -1.25
C GLY A 224 33.97 -36.95 -1.09
N THR A 225 32.72 -37.38 -0.88
CA THR A 225 31.61 -36.46 -0.58
C THR A 225 31.59 -36.19 0.91
N VAL A 226 31.83 -34.94 1.32
CA VAL A 226 31.56 -34.49 2.69
C VAL A 226 30.14 -33.94 2.73
N ALA A 227 29.27 -34.57 3.53
CA ALA A 227 27.91 -34.09 3.68
C ALA A 227 27.89 -32.85 4.60
N VAL A 228 27.42 -31.73 4.07
CA VAL A 228 27.09 -30.55 4.88
C VAL A 228 25.64 -30.71 5.32
N ASN A 229 25.40 -30.85 6.62
CA ASN A 229 24.03 -31.00 7.12
C ASN A 229 23.33 -29.65 7.14
N PRO A 230 22.00 -29.60 7.01
CA PRO A 230 21.26 -28.34 7.11
C PRO A 230 21.53 -27.56 8.41
N VAL A 231 21.87 -28.23 9.51
CA VAL A 231 22.24 -27.57 10.77
C VAL A 231 23.55 -26.76 10.67
N ASP A 232 24.45 -27.14 9.78
CA ASP A 232 25.77 -26.55 9.62
C ASP A 232 25.71 -25.20 8.87
N THR A 233 24.71 -25.01 8.00
CA THR A 233 24.62 -23.84 7.11
C THR A 233 23.29 -23.09 7.16
N ARG A 234 22.27 -23.61 7.85
CA ARG A 234 20.99 -22.88 7.97
C ARG A 234 21.16 -21.58 8.78
N PRO A 235 20.72 -20.43 8.26
CA PRO A 235 20.61 -19.23 9.06
C PRO A 235 19.66 -19.46 10.25
N ARG A 236 19.99 -18.86 11.41
CA ARG A 236 19.02 -18.76 12.51
C ARG A 236 17.82 -17.95 12.06
N ASN A 237 16.62 -18.51 12.18
CA ASN A 237 15.38 -17.87 11.76
C ASN A 237 14.23 -18.20 12.72
N ILE A 238 13.17 -17.40 12.67
CA ILE A 238 11.87 -17.66 13.32
C ILE A 238 10.83 -17.76 12.22
N ALA A 239 10.01 -18.81 12.24
CA ALA A 239 9.02 -19.05 11.20
C ALA A 239 7.81 -18.12 11.35
N PHE A 240 7.53 -17.35 10.29
CA PHE A 240 6.32 -16.56 10.09
C PHE A 240 5.63 -17.06 8.82
N ASN A 241 4.32 -16.86 8.70
CA ASN A 241 3.67 -17.02 7.40
C ASN A 241 4.03 -15.84 6.50
N TYR A 242 4.16 -16.07 5.21
CA TYR A 242 4.07 -14.99 4.23
C TYR A 242 2.64 -14.86 3.74
N ILE A 243 2.07 -13.66 3.85
CA ILE A 243 0.72 -13.36 3.38
C ILE A 243 0.75 -12.16 2.42
N VAL A 244 -0.20 -12.11 1.49
CA VAL A 244 -0.41 -10.97 0.58
C VAL A 244 -1.80 -10.41 0.79
N ARG A 245 -1.93 -9.10 0.63
CA ARG A 245 -3.24 -8.44 0.57
C ARG A 245 -3.96 -8.89 -0.69
N ALA A 246 -5.23 -9.27 -0.58
CA ALA A 246 -6.01 -9.76 -1.70
C ALA A 246 -6.73 -8.63 -2.47
N ALA A 247 -7.06 -7.52 -1.79
CA ALA A 247 -7.73 -6.34 -2.36
C ALA A 247 -7.33 -5.04 -1.64
#